data_AF-A0A7S1T1J6-F1
#
_entry.id   AF-A0A7S1T1J6-F1
#
_cell.length_a   1.000
_cell.length_b   1.000
_cell.length_c   1.000
_cell.angle_alpha   90.00
_cell.angle_beta   90.00
_cell.angle_gamma   90.00
#
_symmetry.space_group_name_H-M   'P 1'
#
loop_
_entity.id
_entity.type
_entity.pdbx_description
1 polymer ?
#
loop_
_entity_poly.entity_id
_entity_poly.type
_entity_poly.pdbx_seq_one_letter_code
_entity_poly.pdbx_strand_id
1 'polypeptide(L)'
;MTYAGDSALALPKLNLQFLTAHDYLLRNFNLFRLEATYEIREDLSDVLARVGARTDDDSGKVNFTGWSRMAIPLHHFTIVEVKKPDVGQNKPAAVTADVMVNTKFLRGDVRSEWDELKEHDVLFLLTIRPPSAQEAAAIHVDGRSPSPMETYGL
;
A
#
# COMPACT_ATOMS: atom_id res chain seq x y z
N MET A 1 -10.79 -11.23 -7.76
CA MET A 1 -11.08 -11.67 -9.15
C MET A 1 -9.93 -12.54 -9.61
N THR A 2 -10.22 -13.80 -9.93
CA THR A 2 -9.24 -14.76 -10.45
C THR A 2 -9.28 -14.70 -11.97
N TYR A 3 -8.11 -14.58 -12.62
CA TYR A 3 -8.02 -14.51 -14.08
C TYR A 3 -8.23 -15.89 -14.70
N ALA A 4 -9.21 -16.01 -15.59
CA ALA A 4 -9.61 -17.29 -16.21
C ALA A 4 -8.87 -17.64 -17.52
N GLY A 5 -8.08 -16.71 -18.09
CA GLY A 5 -7.37 -16.93 -19.36
C GLY A 5 -8.09 -16.42 -20.61
N ASP A 6 -9.34 -16.00 -20.49
CA ASP A 6 -10.21 -15.69 -21.64
C ASP A 6 -9.98 -14.31 -22.29
N SER A 7 -9.23 -13.42 -21.64
CA SER A 7 -9.00 -12.04 -22.11
C SER A 7 -7.53 -11.67 -22.10
N ALA A 8 -7.05 -10.93 -23.10
CA ALA A 8 -5.65 -10.54 -23.14
C ALA A 8 -5.31 -9.56 -21.98
N LEU A 9 -4.23 -9.85 -21.25
CA LEU A 9 -3.65 -8.93 -20.28
C LEU A 9 -2.56 -8.09 -20.94
N ALA A 10 -2.40 -6.84 -20.48
CA ALA A 10 -1.30 -5.95 -20.87
C ALA A 10 0.02 -6.36 -20.20
N LEU A 11 0.41 -7.64 -20.36
CA LEU A 11 1.61 -8.23 -19.78
C LEU A 11 2.66 -8.50 -20.87
N PRO A 12 3.92 -8.12 -20.64
CA PRO A 12 5.00 -8.52 -21.53
C PRO A 12 5.14 -10.04 -21.57
N LYS A 13 5.30 -10.61 -22.77
CA LYS A 13 5.50 -12.06 -22.93
C LYS A 13 6.99 -12.38 -23.00
N LEU A 14 7.41 -13.39 -22.23
CA LEU A 14 8.73 -13.98 -22.31
C LEU A 14 8.69 -15.13 -23.33
N ASN A 15 9.61 -15.11 -24.28
CA ASN A 15 9.79 -16.16 -25.28
C ASN A 15 11.30 -16.40 -25.47
N LEU A 16 11.69 -17.31 -26.36
CA LEU A 16 13.11 -17.65 -26.56
C LEU A 16 13.93 -16.52 -27.20
N GLN A 17 13.28 -15.58 -27.90
CA GLN A 17 13.94 -14.50 -28.64
C GLN A 17 13.45 -13.13 -28.17
N PHE A 18 14.40 -12.19 -28.07
CA PHE A 18 14.18 -10.80 -27.71
C PHE A 18 14.86 -9.89 -28.74
N LEU A 19 14.34 -8.67 -28.93
CA LEU A 19 14.88 -7.76 -29.95
C LEU A 19 16.28 -7.26 -29.58
N THR A 20 16.50 -6.98 -28.30
CA THR A 20 17.78 -6.53 -27.73
C THR A 20 17.90 -7.00 -26.28
N ALA A 21 19.11 -6.92 -25.70
CA ALA A 21 19.30 -7.15 -24.27
C ALA A 21 18.47 -6.18 -23.40
N HIS A 22 18.28 -4.95 -23.86
CA HIS A 22 17.43 -3.96 -23.19
C HIS A 22 15.96 -4.40 -23.16
N ASP A 23 15.42 -4.89 -24.29
CA ASP A 23 14.05 -5.42 -24.36
C ASP A 23 13.87 -6.59 -23.40
N TYR A 24 14.83 -7.52 -23.34
CA TYR A 24 14.79 -8.62 -22.37
C TYR A 24 14.71 -8.12 -20.92
N LEU A 25 15.62 -7.22 -20.51
CA LEU A 25 15.66 -6.72 -19.14
C LEU A 25 14.41 -5.92 -18.78
N LEU A 26 13.91 -5.10 -19.70
CA LEU A 26 12.71 -4.29 -19.48
C LEU A 26 11.45 -5.17 -19.29
N ARG A 27 11.30 -6.25 -20.06
CA ARG A 27 10.18 -7.19 -19.91
C ARG A 27 10.24 -7.90 -18.56
N ASN A 28 11.41 -8.42 -18.18
CA ASN A 28 11.59 -9.08 -16.89
C ASN A 28 11.33 -8.11 -15.72
N PHE A 29 11.86 -6.89 -15.80
CA PHE A 29 11.63 -5.86 -14.80
C PHE A 29 10.14 -5.55 -14.64
N ASN A 30 9.42 -5.36 -15.75
CA ASN A 30 7.99 -5.08 -15.70
C ASN A 30 7.17 -6.23 -15.11
N LEU A 31 7.51 -7.47 -15.45
CA LEU A 31 6.84 -8.65 -14.90
C LEU A 31 7.07 -8.77 -13.39
N PHE A 32 8.33 -8.67 -12.95
CA PHE A 32 8.66 -8.67 -11.52
C PHE A 32 7.95 -7.55 -10.77
N ARG A 33 7.92 -6.34 -11.34
CA ARG A 33 7.21 -5.21 -10.74
C ARG A 33 5.71 -5.46 -10.61
N LEU A 34 5.08 -6.12 -11.58
CA LEU A 34 3.64 -6.38 -11.55
C LEU A 34 3.28 -7.50 -10.59
N GLU A 35 4.12 -8.52 -10.48
CA GLU A 35 3.95 -9.59 -9.49
C GLU A 35 4.15 -9.06 -8.06
N ALA A 36 5.25 -8.34 -7.78
CA ALA A 36 5.44 -7.69 -6.49
C ALA A 36 4.29 -6.73 -6.14
N THR A 37 3.77 -5.96 -7.11
CA THR A 37 2.58 -5.10 -6.88
C THR A 37 1.34 -5.92 -6.50
N TYR A 38 1.17 -7.12 -7.08
CA TYR A 38 0.04 -7.99 -6.75
C TYR A 38 0.14 -8.50 -5.32
N GLU A 39 1.32 -8.98 -4.90
CA GLU A 39 1.58 -9.43 -3.53
C GLU A 39 1.34 -8.29 -2.53
N ILE A 40 1.90 -7.10 -2.79
CA ILE A 40 1.68 -5.91 -1.96
C ILE A 40 0.17 -5.60 -1.84
N ARG A 41 -0.59 -5.71 -2.94
CA ARG A 41 -2.05 -5.44 -2.91
C ARG A 41 -2.79 -6.44 -2.02
N GLU A 42 -2.41 -7.71 -2.05
CA GLU A 42 -3.02 -8.75 -1.23
C GLU A 42 -2.73 -8.52 0.25
N ASP A 43 -1.47 -8.28 0.60
CA ASP A 43 -1.04 -7.95 1.96
C ASP A 43 -1.76 -6.70 2.49
N LEU A 44 -1.84 -5.64 1.68
CA LEU A 44 -2.57 -4.43 2.03
C LEU A 44 -4.06 -4.70 2.27
N SER A 45 -4.68 -5.57 1.46
CA SER A 45 -6.10 -5.89 1.61
C SER A 45 -6.38 -6.65 2.92
N ASP A 46 -5.52 -7.61 3.30
CA ASP A 46 -5.63 -8.31 4.58
C ASP A 46 -5.41 -7.36 5.77
N VAL A 47 -4.40 -6.49 5.68
CA VAL A 47 -4.12 -5.49 6.71
C VAL A 47 -5.31 -4.54 6.92
N LEU A 48 -5.88 -4.00 5.84
CA LEU A 48 -7.02 -3.08 5.92
C LEU A 48 -8.27 -3.76 6.50
N ALA A 49 -8.51 -5.01 6.13
CA ALA A 49 -9.58 -5.83 6.69
C ALA A 49 -9.44 -5.97 8.22
N ARG A 50 -8.21 -6.20 8.71
CA ARG A 50 -7.93 -6.35 10.14
C ARG A 50 -7.96 -5.04 10.93
N VAL A 51 -7.48 -3.95 10.35
CA VAL A 51 -7.42 -2.63 11.00
C VAL A 51 -8.83 -2.05 11.20
N GLY A 52 -9.77 -2.34 10.31
CA GLY A 52 -11.18 -1.99 10.50
C GLY A 52 -11.39 -0.49 10.68
N ALA A 53 -10.89 0.32 9.75
CA ALA A 53 -11.04 1.77 9.80
C ALA A 53 -12.51 2.18 9.60
N ARG A 54 -13.02 3.04 10.49
CA ARG A 54 -14.35 3.64 10.37
C ARG A 54 -14.26 5.14 10.59
N THR A 55 -15.08 5.88 9.87
CA THR A 55 -15.25 7.31 10.08
C THR A 55 -16.24 7.51 11.21
N ASP A 56 -15.87 8.33 12.18
CA ASP A 56 -16.77 8.78 13.23
C ASP A 56 -17.70 9.86 12.66
N ASP A 57 -19.01 9.63 12.76
CA ASP A 57 -20.04 10.50 12.20
C ASP A 57 -20.09 11.88 12.88
N ASP A 58 -19.61 12.00 14.13
CA ASP A 58 -19.67 13.25 14.90
C ASP A 58 -18.40 14.10 14.75
N SER A 59 -17.23 13.44 14.70
CA SER A 59 -15.92 14.13 14.66
C SER A 59 -15.27 14.16 13.28
N GLY A 60 -15.76 13.39 12.31
CA GLY A 60 -15.17 13.22 10.98
C GLY A 60 -13.76 12.60 11.02
N LYS A 61 -13.32 12.09 12.17
CA LYS A 61 -12.01 11.46 12.34
C LYS A 61 -12.10 9.97 12.02
N VAL A 62 -11.00 9.45 11.47
CA VAL A 62 -10.86 8.02 11.21
C VAL A 62 -10.43 7.34 12.51
N ASN A 63 -11.30 6.48 13.01
CA ASN A 63 -11.02 5.62 14.15
C ASN A 63 -10.71 4.21 13.65
N PHE A 64 -9.66 3.61 14.21
CA PHE A 64 -9.28 2.24 13.93
C PHE A 64 -9.80 1.34 15.04
N THR A 65 -10.74 0.45 14.73
CA THR A 65 -11.36 -0.43 15.75
C THR A 65 -10.63 -1.76 15.89
N GLY A 66 -9.84 -2.13 14.89
CA GLY A 66 -9.08 -3.37 14.85
C GLY A 66 -7.58 -3.17 15.01
N TRP A 67 -6.84 -4.26 14.89
CA TRP A 67 -5.38 -4.27 15.01
C TRP A 67 -4.77 -5.20 13.96
N SER A 68 -3.55 -4.89 13.55
CA SER A 68 -2.76 -5.73 12.66
C SER A 68 -1.34 -5.83 13.19
N ARG A 69 -0.71 -7.00 13.02
CA ARG A 69 0.72 -7.18 13.32
C ARG A 69 1.61 -6.39 12.35
N MET A 70 1.15 -6.23 11.10
CA MET A 70 1.90 -5.64 9.99
C MET A 70 1.59 -4.15 9.76
N ALA A 71 0.76 -3.52 10.60
CA ALA A 71 0.47 -2.09 10.49
C ALA A 71 0.28 -1.41 11.85
N ILE A 72 0.80 -0.18 11.95
CA ILE A 72 0.69 0.67 13.13
C ILE A 72 0.18 2.04 12.71
N PRO A 73 -0.70 2.69 13.49
CA PRO A 73 -1.06 4.09 13.26
C PRO A 73 0.14 5.03 13.32
N LEU A 74 0.23 5.90 12.31
CA LEU A 74 1.28 6.90 12.22
C LEU A 74 1.03 8.04 13.22
N HIS A 75 2.01 8.35 14.07
CA HIS A 75 1.89 9.42 15.06
C HIS A 75 2.33 10.77 14.50
N HIS A 76 3.45 10.79 13.77
CA HIS A 76 3.97 12.00 13.16
C HIS A 76 4.74 11.66 11.88
N PHE A 77 4.66 12.55 10.90
CA PHE A 77 5.37 12.45 9.64
C PHE A 77 5.81 13.83 9.18
N THR A 78 7.11 13.99 8.92
CA THR A 78 7.68 15.23 8.40
C THR A 78 8.77 14.93 7.38
N ILE A 79 8.75 15.65 6.26
CA ILE A 79 9.84 15.61 5.28
C ILE A 79 10.97 16.50 5.80
N VAL A 80 12.16 15.92 5.99
CA VAL A 80 13.32 16.60 6.57
C VAL A 80 14.19 17.21 5.48
N GLU A 81 14.44 16.46 4.41
CA GLU A 81 15.37 16.87 3.35
C GLU A 81 14.81 16.53 1.98
N VAL A 82 14.92 17.48 1.05
CA VAL A 82 14.67 17.27 -0.38
C VAL A 82 15.92 17.71 -1.14
N LYS A 83 16.66 16.75 -1.71
CA LYS A 83 17.87 17.04 -2.47
C LYS A 83 17.53 17.57 -3.85
N LYS A 84 18.38 18.47 -4.35
CA LYS A 84 18.23 19.03 -5.70
C LYS A 84 18.28 17.92 -6.75
N PRO A 85 17.56 18.06 -7.87
CA PRO A 85 17.67 17.13 -9.00
C PRO A 85 19.10 17.04 -9.53
N ASP A 86 19.49 15.84 -9.97
CA ASP A 86 20.72 15.66 -10.73
C ASP A 86 20.62 16.32 -12.11
N VAL A 87 21.77 16.61 -12.72
CA VAL A 87 21.83 17.25 -14.03
C VAL A 87 21.08 16.41 -15.07
N GLY A 88 20.10 17.02 -15.74
CA GLY A 88 19.27 16.36 -16.75
C GLY A 88 18.06 15.60 -16.20
N GLN A 89 17.83 15.61 -14.89
CA GLN A 89 16.66 15.02 -14.26
C GLN A 89 15.66 16.09 -13.80
N ASN A 90 14.37 15.79 -13.91
CA ASN A 90 13.29 16.66 -13.43
C ASN A 90 12.77 16.27 -12.03
N LYS A 91 13.29 15.18 -11.45
CA LYS A 91 12.90 14.65 -10.14
C LYS A 91 13.99 14.94 -9.10
N PRO A 92 13.64 15.17 -7.81
CA PRO A 92 14.64 15.32 -6.76
C PRO A 92 15.53 14.06 -6.68
N ALA A 93 16.82 14.25 -6.38
CA ALA A 93 17.77 13.13 -6.29
C ALA A 93 17.48 12.21 -5.09
N ALA A 94 17.02 12.77 -3.97
CA ALA A 94 16.58 12.03 -2.80
C ALA A 94 15.58 12.84 -1.97
N VAL A 95 14.71 12.14 -1.25
CA VAL A 95 13.79 12.70 -0.26
C VAL A 95 13.93 11.89 1.02
N THR A 96 14.18 12.56 2.14
CA THR A 96 14.30 11.95 3.46
C THR A 96 13.18 12.47 4.35
N ALA A 97 12.51 11.58 5.08
CA ALA A 97 11.41 11.90 5.97
C ALA A 97 11.57 11.20 7.32
N ASP A 98 11.16 11.88 8.37
CA ASP A 98 11.05 11.35 9.71
C ASP A 98 9.64 10.80 9.93
N VAL A 99 9.59 9.54 10.36
CA VAL A 99 8.37 8.78 10.63
C VAL A 99 8.39 8.41 12.11
N MET A 100 7.39 8.88 12.87
CA MET A 100 7.23 8.51 14.27
C MET A 100 6.04 7.58 14.43
N VAL A 101 6.30 6.41 15.01
CA VAL A 101 5.29 5.42 15.37
C VAL A 101 5.35 5.14 16.87
N ASN A 102 4.22 4.79 17.47
CA ASN A 102 4.16 4.45 18.89
C ASN A 102 4.01 2.94 19.09
N THR A 103 5.07 2.28 19.53
CA THR A 103 5.12 0.83 19.74
C THR A 103 4.70 0.41 21.16
N LYS A 104 4.40 1.35 22.07
CA LYS A 104 4.11 1.04 23.48
C LYS A 104 2.84 0.21 23.67
N PHE A 105 1.88 0.34 22.76
CA PHE A 105 0.59 -0.35 22.83
C PHE A 105 0.62 -1.74 22.19
N LEU A 106 1.76 -2.14 21.60
CA LEU A 106 1.92 -3.42 20.93
C LEU A 106 2.26 -4.53 21.92
N ARG A 107 1.83 -5.74 21.58
CA ARG A 107 2.24 -6.96 22.27
C ARG A 107 3.75 -7.18 22.10
N GLY A 108 4.42 -7.74 23.11
CA GLY A 108 5.88 -7.82 23.15
C GLY A 108 6.55 -8.56 21.98
N ASP A 109 5.89 -9.57 21.41
CA ASP A 109 6.32 -10.27 20.19
C ASP A 109 6.29 -9.33 18.97
N VAL A 110 5.14 -8.70 18.72
CA VAL A 110 4.97 -7.74 17.62
C VAL A 110 5.92 -6.57 17.79
N ARG A 111 6.09 -6.06 19.01
CA ARG A 111 7.02 -4.98 19.29
C ARG A 111 8.46 -5.34 18.93
N SER A 112 8.93 -6.55 19.25
CA SER A 112 10.29 -6.98 18.89
C SER A 112 10.51 -6.92 17.39
N GLU A 113 9.53 -7.34 16.59
CA GLU A 113 9.63 -7.32 15.12
C GLU A 113 9.70 -5.90 14.57
N TRP A 114 8.93 -4.97 15.13
CA TRP A 114 8.98 -3.57 14.73
C TRP A 114 10.27 -2.87 15.21
N ASP A 115 10.80 -3.28 16.36
CA ASP A 115 12.08 -2.79 16.89
C ASP A 115 13.29 -3.40 16.12
N GLU A 116 13.08 -4.49 15.37
CA GLU A 116 14.09 -5.18 14.54
C GLU A 116 14.23 -4.63 13.11
N LEU A 117 13.47 -3.60 12.73
CA LEU A 117 13.55 -2.97 11.41
C LEU A 117 14.97 -2.45 11.10
N LYS A 118 15.46 -2.74 9.89
CA LYS A 118 16.83 -2.45 9.45
C LYS A 118 16.89 -1.49 8.27
N GLU A 119 18.10 -1.05 7.99
CA GLU A 119 18.40 -0.35 6.74
C GLU A 119 18.02 -1.23 5.54
N HIS A 120 17.37 -0.62 4.55
CA HIS A 120 16.83 -1.24 3.33
C HIS A 120 15.52 -2.02 3.48
N ASP A 121 14.95 -2.12 4.68
CA ASP A 121 13.58 -2.61 4.81
C ASP A 121 12.60 -1.63 4.18
N VAL A 122 11.64 -2.16 3.43
CA VAL A 122 10.65 -1.36 2.68
C VAL A 122 9.36 -1.27 3.49
N LEU A 123 8.95 -0.04 3.79
CA LEU A 123 7.69 0.25 4.47
C LEU A 123 6.76 1.02 3.53
N PHE A 124 5.45 0.77 3.67
CA PHE A 124 4.42 1.48 2.93
C PHE A 124 3.67 2.44 3.84
N LEU A 125 3.61 3.71 3.44
CA LEU A 125 2.78 4.71 4.10
C LEU A 125 1.40 4.74 3.45
N LEU A 126 0.37 4.56 4.27
CA LEU A 126 -1.03 4.47 3.83
C LEU A 126 -1.83 5.62 4.42
N THR A 127 -2.67 6.22 3.59
CA THR A 127 -3.71 7.16 4.03
C THR A 127 -5.05 6.49 3.84
N ILE A 128 -5.78 6.27 4.94
CA ILE A 128 -7.09 5.61 4.92
C ILE A 128 -8.15 6.67 5.15
N ARG A 129 -9.15 6.74 4.27
CA ARG A 129 -10.27 7.69 4.35
C ARG A 129 -11.58 6.93 4.14
N PRO A 130 -12.11 6.26 5.18
CA PRO A 130 -13.35 5.49 5.03
C PRO A 130 -14.50 6.41 4.61
N PRO A 131 -15.42 5.92 3.75
CA PRO A 131 -16.65 6.65 3.46
C PRO A 131 -17.47 6.85 4.75
N SER A 132 -18.29 7.89 4.78
CA SER A 132 -19.21 8.15 5.92
C SER A 132 -20.18 6.98 6.11
N ALA A 133 -20.74 6.81 7.31
CA ALA A 133 -21.65 5.69 7.58
C ALA A 133 -22.88 5.69 6.63
N GLN A 134 -23.32 6.87 6.20
CA GLN A 134 -24.40 7.04 5.22
C GLN A 134 -24.00 6.60 3.81
N GLU A 135 -22.79 6.93 3.36
CA GLU A 135 -22.25 6.49 2.06
C GLU A 135 -21.98 4.98 2.05
N ALA A 136 -21.41 4.44 3.13
CA ALA A 136 -21.19 3.01 3.29
C ALA A 136 -22.52 2.22 3.27
N ALA A 137 -23.57 2.77 3.89
CA ALA A 137 -24.92 2.18 3.86
C ALA A 137 -25.51 2.21 2.44
N ALA A 138 -25.32 3.30 1.69
CA ALA A 138 -25.76 3.41 0.29
C ALA A 138 -25.07 2.38 -0.62
N ILE A 139 -23.79 2.08 -0.38
CA ILE A 139 -23.03 1.08 -1.15
C ILE A 139 -23.55 -0.35 -0.89
N HIS A 140 -24.01 -0.65 0.34
CA HIS A 140 -24.57 -1.97 0.67
C HIS A 140 -26.00 -2.19 0.15
N VAL A 141 -26.75 -1.13 -0.16
CA VAL A 141 -28.11 -1.23 -0.70
C VAL A 141 -28.13 -1.81 -2.11
N ASP A 142 -27.03 -1.69 -2.86
CA ASP A 142 -26.93 -2.12 -4.26
C ASP A 142 -26.57 -3.61 -4.45
N GLY A 143 -26.51 -4.40 -3.36
CA GLY A 143 -26.26 -5.85 -3.41
C GLY A 143 -24.85 -6.26 -3.90
N ARG A 144 -23.96 -5.30 -4.13
CA ARG A 144 -22.58 -5.47 -4.57
C ARG A 144 -21.65 -5.50 -3.36
N SER A 145 -20.78 -6.52 -3.26
CA SER A 145 -19.68 -6.49 -2.29
C SER A 145 -18.70 -5.36 -2.65
N PRO A 146 -18.49 -4.36 -1.77
CA PRO A 146 -17.60 -3.24 -2.07
C PRO A 146 -16.16 -3.73 -2.22
N SER A 147 -15.43 -3.15 -3.16
CA SER A 147 -13.98 -3.41 -3.27
C SER A 147 -13.25 -2.82 -2.05
N PRO A 148 -12.05 -3.32 -1.70
CA PRO A 148 -11.26 -2.74 -0.61
C PRO A 148 -10.99 -1.24 -0.79
N MET A 149 -10.83 -0.77 -2.04
CA MET A 149 -10.68 0.68 -2.31
C MET A 149 -11.93 1.47 -1.97
N GLU A 150 -13.12 0.99 -2.34
CA GLU A 150 -14.39 1.65 -2.03
C GLU A 150 -14.71 1.59 -0.52
N THR A 151 -14.27 0.53 0.16
CA THR A 151 -14.52 0.32 1.59
C THR A 151 -13.64 1.19 2.48
N TYR A 152 -12.39 1.39 2.08
CA TYR A 152 -11.38 2.12 2.87
C TYR A 152 -11.03 3.50 2.30
N GLY A 153 -11.64 3.88 1.18
CA GLY A 153 -11.42 5.14 0.46
C GLY A 153 -9.95 5.39 0.15
N LEU A 154 -9.31 4.40 -0.47
CA LEU A 154 -7.96 4.51 -1.04
C LEU A 154 -7.97 5.18 -2.41
#